data_AF-A0A482USY7-F1
#
_entry.id   AF-A0A482USY7-F1
#
_cell.length_a   1.000
_cell.length_b   1.000
_cell.length_c   1.000
_cell.angle_alpha   90.00
_cell.angle_beta   90.00
_cell.angle_gamma   90.00
#
_symmetry.space_group_name_H-M   'P 1'
#
loop_
_entity.id
_entity.type
_entity.pdbx_description
1 polymer ?
#
loop_
_entity_poly.entity_id
_entity_poly.type
_entity_poly.pdbx_seq_one_letter_code
_entity_poly.pdbx_strand_id
1 'polypeptide(L)'
;MVWTNGGPGCSAMEGATTEHGPLNLFMIKESCSNGGAASKCDYTNQLATNAYAWNKHANVLYVDQPKNVGYSFGYGQETASSVQAGQEIVVFLTRWLELFPELKGRKMVISGESYGGHYIPAWADSILDYNAQHPADALNLAGILIGTCWGAVCV
;
A
#
# COMPACT_ATOMS: atom_id res chain seq x y z
N MET A 1 4.02 9.22 1.28
CA MET A 1 4.37 7.88 1.79
C MET A 1 3.59 6.88 0.98
N VAL A 2 4.23 5.83 0.48
CA VAL A 2 3.59 4.72 -0.24
C VAL A 2 3.61 3.52 0.68
N TRP A 3 2.46 2.92 0.95
CA TRP A 3 2.28 1.82 1.89
C TRP A 3 1.77 0.57 1.19
N THR A 4 2.31 -0.59 1.58
CA THR A 4 1.77 -1.91 1.24
C THR A 4 1.88 -2.87 2.42
N ASN A 5 0.89 -3.72 2.63
CA ASN A 5 0.99 -4.83 3.59
C ASN A 5 1.72 -6.02 2.94
N GLY A 6 2.07 -7.01 3.75
CA GLY A 6 2.86 -8.18 3.33
C GLY A 6 2.03 -9.35 2.80
N GLY A 7 2.03 -10.46 3.54
CA GLY A 7 1.39 -11.72 3.18
C GLY A 7 2.39 -12.84 2.89
N PRO A 8 2.96 -12.97 1.68
CA PRO A 8 2.69 -12.18 0.47
C PRO A 8 1.24 -12.33 -0.01
N GLY A 9 0.64 -11.24 -0.50
CA GLY A 9 -0.72 -11.23 -1.05
C GLY A 9 -1.80 -10.59 -0.17
N CYS A 10 -1.43 -9.94 0.93
CA CYS A 10 -2.37 -9.19 1.77
C CYS A 10 -2.64 -7.81 1.16
N SER A 11 -3.88 -7.34 1.29
CA SER A 11 -4.28 -6.03 0.77
C SER A 11 -3.70 -4.91 1.63
N ALA A 12 -3.26 -3.82 1.01
CA ALA A 12 -2.88 -2.58 1.68
C ALA A 12 -4.08 -1.90 2.39
N MET A 13 -5.30 -2.37 2.14
CA MET A 13 -6.49 -1.92 2.86
C MET A 13 -6.49 -2.36 4.31
N GLU A 14 -5.74 -3.40 4.68
CA GLU A 14 -5.47 -3.70 6.09
C GLU A 14 -4.83 -2.47 6.75
N GLY A 15 -3.68 -2.00 6.26
CA GLY A 15 -3.05 -0.80 6.80
C GLY A 15 -3.91 0.47 6.79
N ALA A 16 -4.72 0.64 5.74
CA ALA A 16 -5.56 1.83 5.61
C ALA A 16 -6.79 1.84 6.54
N THR A 17 -7.23 0.68 7.02
CA THR A 17 -8.53 0.56 7.67
C THR A 17 -8.49 -0.12 9.03
N THR A 18 -7.38 -0.77 9.38
CA THR A 18 -7.21 -1.46 10.67
C THR A 18 -5.97 -1.01 11.44
N GLU A 19 -5.00 -0.35 10.78
CA GLU A 19 -3.71 0.01 11.40
C GLU A 19 -3.55 1.54 11.56
N HIS A 20 -3.04 2.21 10.53
CA HIS A 20 -2.58 3.60 10.59
C HIS A 20 -3.32 4.54 9.64
N GLY A 21 -4.27 4.02 8.86
CA GLY A 21 -5.13 4.86 8.05
C GLY A 21 -6.19 5.62 8.85
N PRO A 22 -6.92 6.53 8.19
CA PRO A 22 -7.83 7.47 8.83
C PRO A 22 -9.11 6.81 9.37
N LEU A 23 -9.45 5.62 8.89
CA LEU A 23 -10.65 4.88 9.27
C LEU A 23 -10.26 3.66 10.10
N ASN A 24 -11.14 3.26 11.01
CA ASN A 24 -10.97 2.08 11.84
C ASN A 24 -12.22 1.18 11.72
N LEU A 25 -12.05 -0.01 11.13
CA LEU A 25 -13.13 -0.99 10.93
C LEU A 25 -13.39 -1.89 12.15
N PHE A 26 -12.49 -1.98 13.12
CA PHE A 26 -12.71 -2.79 14.33
C PHE A 26 -13.86 -2.28 15.20
N MET A 27 -14.30 -1.05 14.97
CA MET A 27 -15.42 -0.43 15.66
C MET A 27 -16.77 -0.67 14.98
N ILE A 28 -16.78 -1.31 13.80
CA ILE A 28 -18.02 -1.71 13.12
C ILE A 28 -18.68 -2.82 13.92
N LYS A 29 -19.96 -2.62 14.24
CA LYS A 29 -20.81 -3.57 14.95
C LYS A 29 -21.80 -4.18 13.98
N GLU A 30 -22.00 -5.47 14.13
CA GLU A 30 -23.08 -6.16 13.45
C GLU A 30 -24.44 -5.58 13.91
N SER A 31 -25.11 -4.85 13.01
CA SER A 31 -26.43 -4.25 13.24
C SER A 31 -27.44 -4.87 12.29
N CYS A 32 -27.72 -6.16 12.51
CA CYS A 32 -28.64 -6.94 11.70
C CYS A 32 -30.04 -6.98 12.32
N SER A 33 -31.05 -6.67 11.52
CA SER A 33 -32.44 -6.88 11.93
C SER A 33 -32.78 -8.37 11.81
N ASN A 34 -33.25 -8.99 12.90
CA ASN A 34 -33.73 -10.38 12.98
C ASN A 34 -32.69 -11.49 12.73
N GLY A 35 -31.53 -11.46 13.39
CA GLY A 35 -30.73 -12.61 13.86
C GLY A 35 -30.49 -13.84 12.96
N GLY A 36 -30.63 -13.76 11.64
CA GLY A 36 -30.48 -14.88 10.72
C GLY A 36 -29.49 -14.56 9.59
N ALA A 37 -28.95 -15.61 8.95
CA ALA A 37 -27.98 -15.47 7.84
C ALA A 37 -28.51 -14.72 6.60
N ALA A 38 -29.80 -14.35 6.57
CA ALA A 38 -30.46 -13.56 5.53
C ALA A 38 -30.86 -12.14 6.00
N SER A 39 -30.48 -11.74 7.22
CA SER A 39 -30.78 -10.43 7.78
C SER A 39 -30.07 -9.33 7.01
N LYS A 40 -30.82 -8.27 6.66
CA LYS A 40 -30.19 -7.02 6.20
C LYS A 40 -29.47 -6.39 7.38
N CYS A 41 -28.14 -6.37 7.29
CA CYS A 41 -27.28 -5.68 8.24
C CYS A 41 -27.04 -4.25 7.75
N ASP A 42 -27.24 -3.28 8.63
CA ASP A 42 -26.99 -1.88 8.34
C ASP A 42 -25.65 -1.45 8.93
N TYR A 43 -24.66 -1.25 8.08
CA TYR A 43 -23.33 -0.77 8.45
C TYR A 43 -23.15 0.74 8.20
N THR A 44 -24.23 1.47 7.88
CA THR A 44 -24.16 2.91 7.64
C THR A 44 -23.74 3.66 8.90
N ASN A 45 -22.93 4.71 8.72
CA ASN A 45 -22.43 5.58 9.80
C ASN A 45 -21.65 4.86 10.92
N GLN A 46 -21.14 3.65 10.67
CA GLN A 46 -20.36 2.89 11.65
C GLN A 46 -18.83 3.04 11.52
N LEU A 47 -18.36 3.81 10.52
CA LEU A 47 -16.94 4.05 10.32
C LEU A 47 -16.39 4.96 11.43
N ALA A 48 -15.50 4.41 12.26
CA ALA A 48 -14.78 5.18 13.26
C ALA A 48 -13.55 5.86 12.66
N THR A 49 -13.18 7.02 13.19
CA THR A 49 -11.95 7.72 12.81
C THR A 49 -10.79 7.27 13.68
N ASN A 50 -9.58 7.22 13.10
CA ASN A 50 -8.36 6.89 13.82
C ASN A 50 -7.67 8.17 14.33
N ALA A 51 -7.56 8.30 15.65
CA ALA A 51 -6.90 9.44 16.29
C ALA A 51 -5.39 9.51 16.01
N TYR A 52 -4.76 8.40 15.62
CA TYR A 52 -3.33 8.28 15.37
C TYR A 52 -3.00 8.08 13.89
N ALA A 53 -3.93 8.44 13.00
CA ALA A 53 -3.77 8.23 11.57
C ALA A 53 -2.53 8.94 11.01
N TRP A 54 -1.74 8.22 10.22
CA TRP A 54 -0.50 8.74 9.63
C TRP A 54 -0.75 9.85 8.61
N ASN A 55 -1.96 9.89 8.03
CA ASN A 55 -2.35 10.93 7.10
C ASN A 55 -2.41 12.35 7.74
N LYS A 56 -2.32 12.45 9.08
CA LYS A 56 -2.15 13.73 9.79
C LYS A 56 -0.77 14.37 9.59
N HIS A 57 0.23 13.58 9.18
CA HIS A 57 1.62 14.01 9.05
C HIS A 57 2.19 13.83 7.63
N ALA A 58 1.53 13.05 6.77
CA ALA A 58 1.95 12.82 5.39
C ALA A 58 0.75 12.52 4.48
N ASN A 59 0.91 12.71 3.17
CA ASN A 59 0.01 12.06 2.21
C ASN A 59 0.38 10.57 2.14
N VAL A 60 -0.59 9.68 2.40
CA VAL A 60 -0.38 8.23 2.38
C VAL A 60 -1.13 7.63 1.20
N LEU A 61 -0.40 6.93 0.33
CA LEU A 61 -0.90 6.17 -0.79
C LEU A 61 -0.85 4.68 -0.44
N TYR A 62 -2.00 4.02 -0.36
CA TYR A 62 -2.11 2.59 -0.09
C TYR A 62 -2.18 1.84 -1.41
N VAL A 63 -1.29 0.86 -1.62
CA VAL A 63 -1.17 0.15 -2.90
C VAL A 63 -1.33 -1.36 -2.69
N ASP A 64 -2.43 -1.88 -3.22
CA ASP A 64 -2.63 -3.32 -3.39
C ASP A 64 -1.68 -3.85 -4.46
N GLN A 65 -0.81 -4.77 -4.06
CA GLN A 65 0.23 -5.34 -4.90
C GLN A 65 0.69 -6.67 -4.28
N PRO A 66 1.28 -7.59 -5.07
CA PRO A 66 1.38 -7.57 -6.53
C PRO A 66 0.02 -7.76 -7.24
N LYS A 67 0.03 -8.02 -8.54
CA LYS A 67 -1.18 -8.32 -9.31
C LYS A 67 -2.01 -9.42 -8.62
N ASN A 68 -3.33 -9.27 -8.66
CA ASN A 68 -4.35 -10.12 -8.02
C ASN A 68 -4.41 -10.06 -6.49
N VAL A 69 -3.84 -9.02 -5.88
CA VAL A 69 -4.00 -8.71 -4.45
C VAL A 69 -5.10 -7.68 -4.24
N GLY A 70 -5.99 -7.92 -3.28
CA GLY A 70 -7.06 -6.99 -2.92
C GLY A 70 -7.91 -6.59 -4.13
N TYR A 71 -7.89 -5.30 -4.46
CA TYR A 71 -8.61 -4.74 -5.61
C TYR A 71 -7.75 -4.60 -6.87
N SER A 72 -6.47 -4.95 -6.83
CA SER A 72 -5.59 -4.94 -7.99
C SER A 72 -5.76 -6.22 -8.80
N PHE A 73 -6.62 -6.23 -9.83
CA PHE A 73 -6.82 -7.37 -10.72
C PHE A 73 -6.34 -7.06 -12.14
N GLY A 74 -5.92 -8.10 -12.87
CA GLY A 74 -5.49 -7.94 -14.26
C GLY A 74 -5.25 -9.26 -14.98
N TYR A 75 -5.23 -9.19 -16.31
CA TYR A 75 -4.92 -10.33 -17.17
C TYR A 75 -3.40 -10.56 -17.29
N GLY A 76 -2.98 -11.70 -17.81
CA GLY A 76 -1.57 -12.03 -18.07
C GLY A 76 -0.89 -12.84 -16.98
N GLN A 77 0.45 -12.88 -16.98
CA GLN A 77 1.26 -13.70 -16.06
C GLN A 77 1.29 -13.13 -14.65
N GLU A 78 1.20 -13.99 -13.64
CA GLU A 78 1.33 -13.60 -12.24
C GLU A 78 2.72 -13.01 -11.95
N THR A 79 2.79 -12.16 -10.93
CA THR A 79 4.05 -11.61 -10.46
C THR A 79 4.84 -12.70 -9.74
N ALA A 80 5.96 -13.11 -10.30
CA ALA A 80 6.69 -14.30 -9.86
C ALA A 80 7.68 -14.06 -8.70
N SER A 81 8.02 -12.80 -8.40
CA SER A 81 9.02 -12.46 -7.38
C SER A 81 8.89 -11.02 -6.88
N SER A 82 9.50 -10.71 -5.73
CA SER A 82 9.59 -9.34 -5.21
C SER A 82 10.37 -8.41 -6.15
N VAL A 83 11.34 -8.93 -6.91
CA VAL A 83 12.06 -8.17 -7.95
C VAL A 83 11.11 -7.74 -9.05
N GLN A 84 10.29 -8.66 -9.57
CA GLN A 84 9.27 -8.34 -10.56
C GLN A 84 8.23 -7.36 -9.99
N ALA A 85 7.81 -7.53 -8.73
CA ALA A 85 6.91 -6.59 -8.06
C ALA A 85 7.52 -5.18 -7.95
N GLY A 86 8.84 -5.05 -7.78
CA GLY A 86 9.55 -3.76 -7.81
C GLY A 86 9.52 -3.11 -9.19
N GLN A 87 9.65 -3.87 -10.27
CA GLN A 87 9.53 -3.33 -11.62
C GLN A 87 8.09 -2.86 -11.90
N GLU A 88 7.11 -3.64 -11.47
CA GLU A 88 5.69 -3.30 -11.59
C GLU A 88 5.32 -2.05 -10.77
N ILE A 89 5.89 -1.86 -9.56
CA ILE A 89 5.62 -0.66 -8.77
C ILE A 89 6.18 0.60 -9.41
N VAL A 90 7.33 0.53 -10.09
CA VAL A 90 7.88 1.68 -10.83
C VAL A 90 6.94 2.09 -11.95
N VAL A 91 6.40 1.12 -12.70
CA VAL A 91 5.40 1.39 -13.74
C VAL A 91 4.16 2.01 -13.10
N PHE A 92 3.67 1.48 -11.99
CA PHE A 92 2.52 2.05 -11.28
C PHE A 92 2.78 3.50 -10.84
N LEU A 93 3.89 3.78 -10.15
CA LEU A 93 4.20 5.10 -9.60
C LEU A 93 4.39 6.16 -10.69
N THR A 94 5.07 5.81 -11.79
CA THR A 94 5.27 6.72 -12.91
C THR A 94 3.94 7.08 -13.57
N ARG A 95 3.06 6.09 -13.84
CA ARG A 95 1.71 6.32 -14.37
C ARG A 95 0.81 7.09 -13.40
N TRP A 96 0.90 6.79 -12.11
CA TRP A 96 0.16 7.51 -11.09
C TRP A 96 0.57 8.98 -11.03
N LEU A 97 1.87 9.30 -11.13
CA LEU A 97 2.35 10.69 -11.19
C LEU A 97 2.02 11.40 -12.52
N GLU A 98 1.73 10.69 -13.60
CA GLU A 98 1.14 11.29 -14.80
C GLU A 98 -0.29 11.77 -14.55
N LEU A 99 -1.06 11.04 -13.74
CA LEU A 99 -2.43 11.41 -13.35
C LEU A 99 -2.48 12.48 -12.26
N PHE A 100 -1.50 12.49 -11.35
CA PHE A 100 -1.39 13.43 -10.23
C PHE A 100 -0.09 14.26 -10.33
N PRO A 101 0.06 15.10 -11.37
CA PRO A 101 1.30 15.83 -11.63
C PRO A 101 1.68 16.82 -10.52
N GLU A 102 0.72 17.29 -9.71
CA GLU A 102 0.93 18.16 -8.55
C GLU A 102 1.73 17.51 -7.40
N LEU A 103 1.92 16.19 -7.48
CA LEU A 103 2.70 15.42 -6.52
C LEU A 103 4.12 15.12 -7.02
N LYS A 104 4.45 15.44 -8.29
CA LYS A 104 5.80 15.27 -8.83
C LYS A 104 6.84 16.06 -8.02
N GLY A 105 8.02 15.47 -7.84
CA GLY A 105 9.13 16.05 -7.10
C GLY A 105 8.98 16.03 -5.56
N ARG A 106 7.81 15.66 -5.01
CA ARG A 106 7.65 15.50 -3.55
C ARG A 106 8.51 14.35 -3.04
N LYS A 107 9.08 14.52 -1.83
CA LYS A 107 9.80 13.45 -1.14
C LYS A 107 8.89 12.25 -0.95
N MET A 108 9.33 11.10 -1.43
CA MET A 108 8.63 9.83 -1.33
C MET A 108 9.33 8.93 -0.33
N VAL A 109 8.58 8.42 0.64
CA VAL A 109 9.01 7.31 1.50
C VAL A 109 8.19 6.11 1.08
N ILE A 110 8.84 5.01 0.73
CA ILE A 110 8.17 3.72 0.52
C ILE A 110 8.19 2.93 1.81
N SER A 111 7.10 2.23 2.09
CA SER A 111 6.90 1.60 3.38
C SER A 111 6.01 0.38 3.30
N GLY A 112 6.21 -0.54 4.22
CA GLY A 112 5.37 -1.72 4.33
C GLY A 112 5.75 -2.59 5.50
N GLU A 113 5.07 -3.72 5.63
CA GLU A 113 5.25 -4.61 6.78
C GLU A 113 5.22 -6.09 6.45
N SER A 114 5.71 -6.94 7.37
CA SER A 114 5.74 -8.40 7.20
C SER A 114 6.58 -8.79 5.96
N TYR A 115 5.98 -9.45 4.96
CA TYR A 115 6.63 -9.70 3.66
C TYR A 115 6.97 -8.41 2.89
N GLY A 116 6.44 -7.26 3.32
CA GLY A 116 6.94 -5.93 2.97
C GLY A 116 8.45 -5.77 3.19
N GLY A 117 9.05 -6.52 4.11
CA GLY A 117 10.50 -6.62 4.25
C GLY A 117 11.24 -7.13 3.01
N HIS A 118 10.57 -7.87 2.12
CA HIS A 118 11.10 -8.27 0.81
C HIS A 118 10.67 -7.31 -0.31
N TYR A 119 9.44 -6.78 -0.27
CA TYR A 119 8.94 -5.85 -1.28
C TYR A 119 9.69 -4.52 -1.26
N ILE A 120 9.82 -3.90 -0.08
CA ILE A 120 10.35 -2.53 0.04
C ILE A 120 11.80 -2.40 -0.43
N PRO A 121 12.73 -3.32 -0.10
CA PRO A 121 14.07 -3.28 -0.70
C PRO A 121 14.06 -3.48 -2.22
N ALA A 122 13.25 -4.41 -2.73
CA ALA A 122 13.16 -4.66 -4.18
C ALA A 122 12.55 -3.46 -4.94
N TRP A 123 11.61 -2.75 -4.31
CA TRP A 123 11.06 -1.50 -4.81
C TRP A 123 12.10 -0.39 -4.82
N ALA A 124 12.86 -0.23 -3.73
CA ALA A 124 13.93 0.76 -3.65
C ALA A 124 14.96 0.55 -4.78
N ASP A 125 15.42 -0.69 -4.95
CA ASP A 125 16.37 -1.08 -6.00
C ASP A 125 15.83 -0.74 -7.41
N SER A 126 14.60 -1.15 -7.70
CA SER A 126 13.94 -0.85 -8.99
C SER A 126 13.77 0.65 -9.24
N ILE A 127 13.48 1.44 -8.20
CA ILE A 127 13.36 2.91 -8.30
C ILE A 127 14.73 3.54 -8.58
N LEU A 128 15.79 3.07 -7.92
CA LEU A 128 17.14 3.59 -8.16
C LEU A 128 17.62 3.28 -9.58
N ASP A 129 17.37 2.07 -10.07
CA ASP A 129 17.66 1.67 -11.46
C ASP A 129 16.88 2.51 -12.48
N TYR A 130 15.59 2.77 -12.21
CA TYR A 130 14.77 3.64 -13.04
C TYR A 130 15.32 5.07 -13.07
N ASN A 131 15.64 5.64 -11.91
CA ASN A 131 16.14 7.00 -11.78
C ASN A 131 17.50 7.19 -12.48
N ALA A 132 18.37 6.19 -12.43
CA ALA A 132 19.66 6.22 -13.14
C ALA A 132 19.48 6.30 -14.67
N GLN A 133 18.41 5.70 -15.20
CA GLN A 133 18.08 5.72 -16.63
C GLN A 133 17.21 6.93 -17.03
N HIS A 134 16.45 7.51 -16.09
CA HIS A 134 15.47 8.58 -16.34
C HIS A 134 15.68 9.78 -15.39
N PRO A 135 16.84 10.46 -15.41
CA PRO A 135 17.15 11.51 -14.44
C PRO A 135 16.18 12.71 -14.48
N ALA A 136 15.55 12.99 -15.62
CA ALA A 136 14.59 14.08 -15.78
C ALA A 136 13.22 13.78 -15.12
N ASP A 137 12.85 12.51 -14.99
CA ASP A 137 11.57 12.04 -14.46
C ASP A 137 11.76 11.24 -13.16
N ALA A 138 12.88 11.47 -12.47
CA ALA A 138 13.27 10.69 -11.31
C ALA A 138 12.21 10.73 -10.20
N LEU A 139 11.91 9.56 -9.65
CA LEU A 139 11.10 9.38 -8.45
C LEU A 139 11.94 9.80 -7.23
N ASN A 140 11.52 10.85 -6.53
CA ASN A 140 12.27 11.44 -5.41
C ASN A 140 12.20 10.58 -4.13
N LEU A 141 12.83 9.40 -4.16
CA LEU A 141 12.92 8.47 -3.04
C LEU A 141 13.81 9.05 -1.93
N ALA A 142 13.20 9.37 -0.80
CA ALA A 142 13.84 9.98 0.36
C ALA A 142 14.17 8.98 1.48
N GLY A 143 13.56 7.79 1.47
CA GLY A 143 13.81 6.76 2.46
C GLY A 143 12.86 5.58 2.37
N ILE A 144 13.14 4.57 3.19
CA ILE A 144 12.32 3.37 3.36
C ILE A 144 11.89 3.23 4.82
N LEU A 145 10.74 2.63 5.08
CA LEU A 145 10.28 2.27 6.42
C LEU A 145 9.69 0.86 6.39
N ILE A 146 10.19 -0.04 7.23
CA ILE A 146 9.73 -1.43 7.27
C ILE A 146 9.24 -1.75 8.69
N GLY A 147 7.96 -2.05 8.84
CA GLY A 147 7.38 -2.60 10.07
C GLY A 147 7.56 -4.11 10.09
N THR A 148 8.06 -4.67 11.20
CA THR A 148 8.13 -6.14 11.44
C THR A 148 8.59 -6.98 10.22
N CYS A 149 9.90 -7.14 10.03
CA CYS A 149 10.43 -7.86 8.85
C CYS A 149 10.33 -9.37 9.00
N TRP A 150 9.70 -10.05 8.03
CA TRP A 150 9.84 -11.51 7.88
C TRP A 150 11.01 -11.82 6.95
N GLY A 151 12.00 -12.59 7.43
CA GLY A 151 13.09 -13.13 6.60
C GLY A 151 14.10 -12.11 6.05
N ALA A 152 13.93 -10.81 6.32
CA ALA A 152 14.82 -9.72 5.92
C ALA A 152 15.40 -8.99 7.14
N VAL A 153 16.59 -8.38 6.97
CA VAL A 153 17.22 -7.54 8.01
C VAL A 153 16.43 -6.23 8.09
N CYS A 154 15.82 -5.95 9.24
CA CYS A 154 15.29 -4.63 9.53
C CYS A 154 16.48 -3.68 9.74
N VAL A 155 16.61 -2.66 8.89
CA VAL A 155 17.64 -1.61 9.01
C VAL A 155 17.03 -0.37 9.64
#